data_AF-A0A3M6THH8-F1
#
_entry.id   AF-A0A3M6THH8-F1
#
_cell.length_a   1.000
_cell.length_b   1.000
_cell.length_c   1.000
_cell.angle_alpha   90.00
_cell.angle_beta   90.00
_cell.angle_gamma   90.00
#
_symmetry.space_group_name_H-M   'P 1'
#
loop_
_entity.id
_entity.type
_entity.pdbx_description
1 polymer ?
#
loop_
_entity_poly.entity_id
_entity_poly.type
_entity_poly.pdbx_seq_one_letter_code
_entity_poly.pdbx_strand_id
1 'polypeptide(L)'
;MQNALYIFLYRRWEKDEGYLNSLLRYFVSSPDKLHLLMFPEGTNFEEITKTWSDNYAKKNDLPLYDYVLHPRVRGFTHCVEKLRQGNKIDAIYDVTVGYSENYCFEELDIMKGKIPDEIHFHIQRFSIDELPVDSQGLDHWCSKRWSEKEERLSKFYGQDEKHFTPVVESVIVDNNEEEAVRVFYKFELVFWVLSSSCVCLLLAASSVLRWCLLFFGIVFFVLTLCGGTDEIFLNAQTAPLDASES
;
A
#
# COMPACT_ATOMS: atom_id res chain seq x y z
N MET A 1 -4.03 11.09 9.24
CA MET A 1 -2.81 10.35 8.86
C MET A 1 -1.96 11.24 7.95
N GLN A 2 -1.17 12.17 8.51
CA GLN A 2 -0.42 13.19 7.75
C GLN A 2 1.11 13.00 7.84
N ASN A 3 1.58 11.85 8.30
CA ASN A 3 3.01 11.57 8.51
C ASN A 3 3.44 10.19 7.98
N ALA A 4 2.55 9.52 7.24
CA ALA A 4 2.82 8.20 6.67
C ALA A 4 3.24 8.29 5.20
N LEU A 5 3.29 9.50 4.61
CA LEU A 5 3.68 9.76 3.22
C LEU A 5 2.96 8.86 2.22
N TYR A 6 1.66 8.63 2.44
CA TYR A 6 0.82 7.94 1.46
C TYR A 6 0.75 8.75 0.17
N ILE A 7 1.03 8.09 -0.96
CA ILE A 7 0.97 8.71 -2.27
C ILE A 7 -0.49 8.67 -2.76
N PHE A 8 -1.23 9.75 -2.53
CA PHE A 8 -2.59 9.90 -3.04
C PHE A 8 -2.55 10.45 -4.48
N LEU A 9 -3.07 9.68 -5.43
CA LEU A 9 -3.15 10.06 -6.84
C LEU A 9 -4.60 10.30 -7.26
N TYR A 10 -4.82 11.30 -8.11
CA TYR A 10 -6.12 11.60 -8.73
C TYR A 10 -6.48 10.64 -9.87
N ARG A 11 -5.59 9.69 -10.19
CA ARG A 11 -5.70 8.74 -11.31
C ARG A 11 -5.79 9.46 -12.66
N ARG A 12 -5.14 10.62 -12.77
CA ARG A 12 -5.02 11.45 -13.98
C ARG A 12 -3.59 11.94 -14.07
N TRP A 13 -2.87 11.40 -15.05
CA TRP A 13 -1.44 11.62 -15.17
C TRP A 13 -1.06 13.10 -15.21
N GLU A 14 -1.84 13.91 -15.93
CA GLU A 14 -1.57 15.34 -16.13
C GLU A 14 -1.56 16.13 -14.81
N LYS A 15 -2.28 15.64 -13.80
CA LYS A 15 -2.29 16.22 -12.45
C LYS A 15 -1.26 15.57 -11.53
N ASP A 16 -1.10 14.26 -11.68
CA ASP A 16 -0.35 13.42 -10.75
C ASP A 16 1.17 13.48 -10.99
N GLU A 17 1.62 13.71 -12.23
CA GLU A 17 3.03 13.65 -12.61
C GLU A 17 3.92 14.60 -11.80
N GLY A 18 3.50 15.85 -11.61
CA GLY A 18 4.28 16.85 -10.89
C GLY A 18 4.48 16.46 -9.42
N TYR A 19 3.38 16.11 -8.75
CA TYR A 19 3.41 15.66 -7.35
C TYR A 19 4.23 14.39 -7.17
N LEU A 20 4.02 13.39 -8.03
CA LEU A 20 4.76 12.12 -8.00
C LEU A 20 6.25 12.34 -8.23
N ASN A 21 6.63 13.23 -9.15
CA ASN A 21 8.04 13.58 -9.37
C ASN A 21 8.68 14.23 -8.14
N SER A 22 7.99 15.14 -7.45
CA SER A 22 8.50 15.77 -6.23
C SER A 22 8.72 14.75 -5.12
N LEU A 23 7.77 13.82 -4.92
CA LEU A 23 7.90 12.71 -3.97
C LEU A 23 9.06 11.77 -4.30
N LEU A 24 9.18 11.35 -5.56
CA LEU A 24 10.26 10.44 -5.97
C LEU A 24 11.63 11.11 -5.84
N ARG A 25 11.74 12.41 -6.14
CA ARG A 25 12.97 13.18 -5.88
C ARG A 25 13.33 13.20 -4.39
N TYR A 26 12.33 13.43 -3.54
CA TYR A 26 12.53 13.36 -2.09
C TYR A 26 13.07 11.98 -1.67
N PHE A 27 12.42 10.89 -2.08
CA PHE A 27 12.86 9.54 -1.73
C PHE A 27 14.27 9.22 -2.24
N VAL A 28 14.63 9.72 -3.43
CA VAL A 28 15.99 9.60 -3.97
C VAL A 28 17.02 10.35 -3.12
N SER A 29 16.69 11.56 -2.68
CA SER A 29 17.59 12.39 -1.86
C SER A 29 17.69 11.93 -0.40
N SER A 30 16.70 11.22 0.12
CA SER A 30 16.70 10.76 1.51
C SER A 30 17.83 9.74 1.74
N PRO A 31 18.56 9.79 2.87
CA PRO A 31 19.55 8.77 3.20
C PRO A 31 18.92 7.41 3.52
N ASP A 32 17.65 7.37 3.89
CA ASP A 32 16.97 6.18 4.37
C ASP A 32 16.68 5.15 3.26
N LYS A 33 16.42 3.91 3.69
CA LYS A 33 15.95 2.84 2.80
C LYS A 33 14.48 3.06 2.48
N LEU A 34 14.10 2.89 1.21
CA LEU A 34 12.74 3.05 0.73
C LEU A 34 12.05 1.70 0.54
N HIS A 35 10.90 1.51 1.17
CA HIS A 35 9.95 0.45 0.80
C HIS A 35 8.69 1.09 0.23
N LEU A 36 8.42 0.85 -1.06
CA LEU A 36 7.25 1.38 -1.75
C LEU A 36 6.28 0.23 -2.08
N LEU A 37 5.10 0.27 -1.48
CA LEU A 37 4.00 -0.65 -1.80
C LEU A 37 3.11 -0.02 -2.88
N MET A 38 2.82 -0.78 -3.94
CA MET A 38 2.02 -0.31 -5.07
C MET A 38 0.96 -1.33 -5.45
N PHE A 39 -0.23 -0.82 -5.80
CA PHE A 39 -1.33 -1.60 -6.37
C PHE A 39 -1.64 -1.07 -7.77
N PRO A 40 -0.98 -1.59 -8.82
CA PRO A 40 -1.21 -1.14 -10.19
C PRO A 40 -2.66 -1.27 -10.68
N GLU A 41 -3.49 -2.15 -10.11
CA GLU A 41 -4.93 -2.18 -10.40
C GLU A 41 -5.62 -0.85 -10.03
N GLY A 42 -5.11 -0.22 -8.98
CA GLY A 42 -5.60 1.05 -8.44
C GLY A 42 -6.94 0.96 -7.72
N THR A 43 -7.51 -0.23 -7.53
CA THR A 43 -8.79 -0.46 -6.84
C THR A 43 -8.96 -1.92 -6.43
N ASN A 44 -9.93 -2.20 -5.57
CA ASN A 44 -10.28 -3.56 -5.15
C ASN A 44 -10.95 -4.35 -6.28
N PHE A 45 -10.77 -5.68 -6.23
CA PHE A 45 -11.44 -6.61 -7.13
C PHE A 45 -12.89 -6.83 -6.67
N GLU A 46 -13.84 -6.31 -7.44
CA GLU A 46 -15.28 -6.37 -7.23
C GLU A 46 -15.97 -6.61 -8.59
N GLU A 47 -17.22 -7.07 -8.60
CA GLU A 47 -17.94 -7.33 -9.87
C GLU A 47 -18.03 -6.08 -10.78
N ILE A 48 -18.21 -4.91 -10.17
CA ILE A 48 -18.31 -3.63 -10.89
C ILE A 48 -16.93 -3.26 -11.49
N THR A 49 -15.86 -3.36 -10.71
CA THR A 49 -14.51 -3.02 -11.17
C THR A 49 -14.01 -4.03 -12.20
N LYS A 50 -14.37 -5.32 -12.07
CA LYS A 50 -14.17 -6.35 -13.10
C LYS A 50 -14.84 -5.97 -14.40
N THR A 51 -16.11 -5.54 -14.37
CA THR A 51 -16.82 -5.10 -15.58
C THR A 51 -16.10 -3.95 -16.29
N TRP A 52 -15.53 -3.00 -15.54
CA TRP A 52 -14.72 -1.92 -16.13
C TRP A 52 -13.41 -2.42 -16.72
N SER A 53 -12.74 -3.37 -16.04
CA SER A 53 -11.54 -4.04 -16.54
C SER A 53 -11.82 -4.81 -17.84
N ASP A 54 -12.93 -5.55 -17.91
CA ASP A 54 -13.35 -6.31 -19.10
C ASP A 54 -13.67 -5.38 -20.28
N ASN A 55 -14.31 -4.25 -20.04
CA ASN A 55 -14.57 -3.23 -21.07
C ASN A 55 -13.26 -2.60 -21.58
N TYR A 56 -12.31 -2.36 -20.69
CA TYR A 56 -10.97 -1.91 -21.07
C TYR A 56 -10.24 -2.97 -21.91
N ALA A 57 -10.30 -4.24 -21.49
CA ALA A 57 -9.66 -5.33 -22.21
C ALA A 57 -10.22 -5.50 -23.63
N LYS A 58 -11.55 -5.52 -23.77
CA LYS A 58 -12.24 -5.58 -25.08
C LYS A 58 -11.89 -4.42 -26.01
N LYS A 59 -11.70 -3.22 -25.46
CA LYS A 59 -11.36 -2.03 -26.26
C LYS A 59 -9.92 -2.07 -26.78
N ASN A 60 -9.02 -2.75 -26.08
CA ASN A 60 -7.59 -2.81 -26.39
C ASN A 60 -7.14 -4.20 -26.88
N ASP A 61 -8.08 -5.07 -27.25
CA ASP A 61 -7.83 -6.44 -27.72
C ASP A 61 -6.98 -7.29 -26.74
N LEU A 62 -7.22 -7.11 -25.43
CA LEU A 62 -6.56 -7.86 -24.37
C LEU A 62 -7.42 -9.04 -23.88
N PRO A 63 -6.80 -10.09 -23.30
CA PRO A 63 -7.54 -11.19 -22.68
C PRO A 63 -8.40 -10.70 -21.50
N LEU A 64 -9.54 -11.36 -21.29
CA LEU A 64 -10.36 -11.16 -20.10
C LEU A 64 -9.74 -11.90 -18.92
N TYR A 65 -9.81 -11.28 -17.75
CA TYR A 65 -9.30 -11.83 -16.50
C TYR A 65 -10.46 -12.02 -15.51
N ASP A 66 -10.44 -13.14 -14.81
CA ASP A 66 -11.47 -13.56 -13.88
C ASP A 66 -11.06 -13.45 -12.42
N TYR A 67 -9.76 -13.36 -12.12
CA TYR A 67 -9.23 -13.27 -10.76
C TYR A 67 -8.42 -11.99 -10.48
N VAL A 68 -8.00 -11.28 -11.52
CA VAL A 68 -7.29 -9.98 -11.38
C VAL A 68 -7.87 -8.90 -12.27
N LEU A 69 -7.59 -7.64 -11.94
CA LEU A 69 -7.87 -6.50 -12.82
C LEU A 69 -6.65 -6.17 -13.67
N HIS A 70 -6.86 -5.64 -14.88
CA HIS A 70 -5.75 -5.18 -15.72
C HIS A 70 -4.97 -4.04 -15.04
N PRO A 71 -3.62 -4.10 -14.98
CA PRO A 71 -2.83 -3.11 -14.28
C PRO A 71 -2.73 -1.78 -15.04
N ARG A 72 -2.69 -0.68 -14.31
CA ARG A 72 -2.34 0.65 -14.81
C ARG A 72 -0.84 0.88 -14.67
N VAL A 73 -0.11 0.47 -15.70
CA VAL A 73 1.35 0.38 -15.73
C VAL A 73 2.12 1.71 -15.70
N ARG A 74 1.53 2.82 -16.15
CA ARG A 74 2.23 4.12 -16.27
C ARG A 74 2.85 4.63 -14.97
N GLY A 75 2.13 4.48 -13.85
CA GLY A 75 2.66 4.89 -12.54
C GLY A 75 3.81 3.99 -12.09
N PHE A 76 3.70 2.69 -12.36
CA PHE A 76 4.73 1.70 -12.08
C PHE A 76 6.02 1.99 -12.87
N THR A 77 5.94 2.13 -14.20
CA THR A 77 7.12 2.37 -15.04
C THR A 77 7.85 3.64 -14.63
N HIS A 78 7.11 4.73 -14.39
CA HIS A 78 7.69 6.00 -13.94
C HIS A 78 8.39 5.92 -12.59
N CYS A 79 7.79 5.22 -11.61
CA CYS A 79 8.42 5.03 -10.29
C CYS A 79 9.72 4.23 -10.42
N VAL A 80 9.70 3.11 -11.15
CA VAL A 80 10.88 2.25 -11.33
C VAL A 80 12.00 3.02 -12.03
N GLU A 81 11.70 3.76 -13.10
CA GLU A 81 12.70 4.57 -13.82
C GLU A 81 13.36 5.61 -12.93
N LYS A 82 12.57 6.38 -12.16
CA LYS A 82 13.09 7.43 -11.29
C LYS A 82 13.90 6.88 -10.11
N LEU A 83 13.42 5.81 -9.48
CA LEU A 83 14.14 5.18 -8.38
C LEU A 83 15.43 4.51 -8.87
N ARG A 84 15.43 3.94 -10.08
CA ARG A 84 16.63 3.38 -10.70
C ARG A 84 17.66 4.47 -11.02
N GLN A 85 17.24 5.61 -11.58
CA GLN A 85 18.11 6.77 -11.81
C GLN A 85 18.75 7.27 -10.51
N GLY A 86 18.01 7.24 -9.41
CA GLY A 86 18.49 7.64 -8.08
C GLY A 86 19.23 6.55 -7.30
N ASN A 87 19.47 5.37 -7.89
CA ASN A 87 20.05 4.21 -7.22
C ASN A 87 19.37 3.87 -5.86
N LYS A 88 18.04 4.00 -5.81
CA LYS A 88 17.21 3.78 -4.60
C LYS A 88 16.35 2.52 -4.63
N ILE A 89 16.45 1.71 -5.67
CA ILE A 89 15.72 0.47 -5.83
C ILE A 89 16.69 -0.69 -6.05
N ASP A 90 16.58 -1.72 -5.20
CA ASP A 90 17.38 -2.94 -5.27
C ASP A 90 16.60 -4.08 -5.95
N ALA A 91 15.33 -4.23 -5.60
CA ALA A 91 14.49 -5.31 -6.09
C ALA A 91 13.00 -4.94 -6.06
N ILE A 92 12.21 -5.69 -6.83
CA ILE A 92 10.75 -5.68 -6.79
C ILE A 92 10.26 -7.01 -6.26
N TYR A 93 9.39 -6.95 -5.25
CA TYR A 93 8.71 -8.13 -4.72
C TYR A 93 7.32 -8.20 -5.34
N ASP A 94 7.09 -9.22 -6.16
CA ASP A 94 5.77 -9.54 -6.66
C ASP A 94 5.04 -10.44 -5.66
N VAL A 95 3.94 -9.92 -5.12
CA VAL A 95 3.12 -10.62 -4.12
C VAL A 95 1.78 -10.97 -4.75
N THR A 96 1.41 -12.24 -4.64
CA THR A 96 0.06 -12.75 -4.92
C THR A 96 -0.51 -13.29 -3.61
N VAL A 97 -1.71 -12.86 -3.26
CA VAL A 97 -2.42 -13.33 -2.07
C VAL A 97 -3.61 -14.15 -2.53
N GLY A 98 -3.73 -15.37 -2.03
CA GLY A 98 -4.86 -16.26 -2.24
C GLY A 98 -5.61 -16.44 -0.94
N TYR A 99 -6.91 -16.19 -0.94
CA TYR A 99 -7.78 -16.39 0.22
C TYR A 99 -8.51 -17.73 0.13
N SER A 100 -8.93 -18.28 1.27
CA SER A 100 -9.75 -19.49 1.31
C SER A 100 -11.02 -19.36 0.47
N GLU A 101 -11.66 -18.19 0.42
CA GLU A 101 -12.77 -17.89 -0.49
C GLU A 101 -12.33 -16.87 -1.53
N ASN A 102 -12.81 -16.98 -2.78
CA ASN A 102 -12.64 -15.91 -3.78
C ASN A 102 -13.65 -14.79 -3.49
N TYR A 103 -13.49 -14.13 -2.34
CA TYR A 103 -14.39 -13.12 -1.82
C TYR A 103 -13.57 -11.91 -1.35
N CYS A 104 -13.98 -10.72 -1.80
CA CYS A 104 -13.43 -9.47 -1.28
C CYS A 104 -14.08 -9.17 0.07
N PHE A 105 -13.31 -9.33 1.15
CA PHE A 105 -13.78 -9.05 2.51
C PHE A 105 -13.97 -7.54 2.73
N GLU A 106 -15.12 -7.16 3.26
CA GLU A 106 -15.42 -5.78 3.67
C GLU A 106 -15.10 -5.56 5.15
N GLU A 107 -14.95 -4.30 5.56
CA GLU A 107 -14.75 -3.94 6.98
C GLU A 107 -15.89 -4.46 7.88
N LEU A 108 -17.11 -4.54 7.34
CA LEU A 108 -18.27 -5.07 8.06
C LEU A 108 -18.18 -6.58 8.29
N ASP A 109 -17.46 -7.32 7.45
CA ASP A 109 -17.30 -8.77 7.62
C ASP A 109 -16.44 -9.08 8.84
N ILE A 110 -15.41 -8.26 9.09
CA ILE A 110 -14.60 -8.33 10.31
C ILE A 110 -15.49 -8.13 11.54
N MET A 111 -16.38 -7.13 11.52
CA MET A 111 -17.32 -6.88 12.61
C MET A 111 -18.33 -8.02 12.82
N LYS A 112 -18.65 -8.78 11.77
CA LYS A 112 -19.50 -9.98 11.83
C LYS A 112 -18.71 -11.24 12.23
N GLY A 113 -17.40 -11.15 12.42
CA GLY A 113 -16.52 -12.28 12.71
C GLY A 113 -16.25 -13.18 11.51
N LYS A 114 -16.53 -12.71 10.28
CA LYS A 114 -16.20 -13.42 9.05
C LYS A 114 -14.77 -13.04 8.66
N ILE A 115 -13.82 -13.93 8.94
CA ILE A 115 -12.40 -13.78 8.66
C ILE A 115 -12.01 -14.97 7.77
N PRO A 116 -11.12 -14.80 6.78
CA PRO A 116 -10.62 -15.94 6.01
C PRO A 116 -9.94 -16.96 6.95
N ASP A 117 -10.33 -18.22 6.83
CA ASP A 117 -9.73 -19.32 7.61
C ASP A 117 -8.23 -19.46 7.30
N GLU A 118 -7.85 -19.23 6.05
CA GLU A 118 -6.48 -19.35 5.58
C GLU A 118 -6.15 -18.23 4.57
N ILE A 119 -4.89 -17.75 4.65
CA ILE A 119 -4.34 -16.78 3.71
C ILE A 119 -3.02 -17.34 3.19
N HIS A 120 -2.96 -17.51 1.88
CA HIS A 120 -1.81 -18.04 1.18
C HIS A 120 -1.06 -16.88 0.54
N PHE A 121 0.26 -16.84 0.73
CA PHE A 121 1.13 -15.83 0.11
C PHE A 121 2.08 -16.50 -0.87
N HIS A 122 2.13 -15.97 -2.08
CA HIS A 122 3.16 -16.30 -3.06
C HIS A 122 3.98 -15.05 -3.35
N ILE A 123 5.25 -15.09 -2.97
CA ILE A 123 6.17 -13.95 -3.06
C ILE A 123 7.32 -14.33 -3.99
N GLN A 124 7.56 -13.51 -5.00
CA GLN A 124 8.71 -13.62 -5.89
C GLN A 124 9.52 -12.33 -5.85
N ARG A 125 10.84 -12.46 -5.66
CA ARG A 125 11.77 -11.33 -5.70
C ARG A 125 12.42 -11.26 -7.09
N PHE A 126 12.39 -10.09 -7.70
CA PHE A 126 13.09 -9.77 -8.95
C PHE A 126 14.17 -8.73 -8.68
N SER A 127 15.42 -9.01 -9.03
CA SER A 127 16.49 -8.02 -8.91
C SER A 127 16.29 -6.89 -9.91
N ILE A 128 16.69 -5.65 -9.59
CA ILE A 128 16.57 -4.53 -10.51
C ILE A 128 17.31 -4.77 -11.85
N ASP A 129 18.39 -5.56 -11.82
CA ASP A 129 19.19 -5.95 -12.98
C ASP A 129 18.46 -6.92 -13.93
N GLU A 130 17.47 -7.64 -13.43
CA GLU A 130 16.64 -8.57 -14.23
C GLU A 130 15.52 -7.85 -14.98
N LEU A 131 15.22 -6.61 -14.58
CA LEU A 131 14.14 -5.83 -15.16
C LEU A 131 14.59 -5.12 -16.45
N PRO A 132 13.70 -4.97 -17.44
CA PRO A 132 13.96 -4.17 -18.63
C PRO A 132 14.39 -2.74 -18.28
N VAL A 133 15.27 -2.18 -19.11
CA VAL A 133 15.81 -0.82 -18.92
C VAL A 133 14.85 0.24 -19.45
N ASP A 134 14.13 -0.09 -20.52
CA ASP A 134 13.24 0.80 -21.24
C ASP A 134 11.80 0.79 -20.69
N SER A 135 11.09 1.90 -20.87
CA SER A 135 9.72 2.09 -20.37
C SER A 135 8.73 1.08 -20.94
N GLN A 136 8.84 0.76 -22.23
CA GLN A 136 7.97 -0.20 -22.89
C GLN A 136 8.21 -1.63 -22.39
N GLY A 137 9.47 -2.00 -22.16
CA GLY A 137 9.85 -3.25 -21.54
C GLY A 137 9.29 -3.37 -20.13
N LEU A 138 9.34 -2.32 -19.32
CA LEU A 138 8.76 -2.30 -17.97
C LEU A 138 7.23 -2.42 -18.00
N ASP A 139 6.57 -1.77 -18.96
CA ASP A 139 5.12 -1.90 -19.21
C ASP A 139 4.74 -3.35 -19.50
N HIS A 140 5.39 -3.96 -20.49
CA HIS A 140 5.18 -5.36 -20.84
C HIS A 140 5.53 -6.32 -19.70
N TRP A 141 6.59 -6.04 -18.94
CA TRP A 141 6.97 -6.82 -17.78
C TRP A 141 5.87 -6.83 -16.72
N CYS A 142 5.33 -5.65 -16.39
CA CYS A 142 4.25 -5.49 -15.42
C CYS A 142 2.98 -6.19 -15.91
N SER A 143 2.56 -5.93 -17.15
CA SER A 143 1.40 -6.60 -17.76
C SER A 143 1.55 -8.13 -17.76
N LYS A 144 2.75 -8.65 -18.04
CA LYS A 144 3.04 -10.08 -17.97
C LYS A 144 2.93 -10.63 -16.55
N ARG A 145 3.37 -9.90 -15.51
CA ARG A 145 3.19 -10.33 -14.10
C ARG A 145 1.70 -10.53 -13.80
N TRP A 146 0.83 -9.63 -14.26
CA TRP A 146 -0.62 -9.77 -14.05
C TRP A 146 -1.22 -10.96 -14.80
N SER A 147 -0.78 -11.23 -16.03
CA SER A 147 -1.18 -12.44 -16.75
C SER A 147 -0.77 -13.72 -16.02
N GLU A 148 0.42 -13.75 -15.42
CA GLU A 148 0.87 -14.91 -14.62
C GLU A 148 0.11 -15.03 -13.29
N LYS A 149 -0.28 -13.90 -12.67
CA LYS A 149 -1.14 -13.89 -11.49
C LYS A 149 -2.52 -14.46 -11.78
N GLU A 150 -3.11 -14.09 -12.91
CA GLU A 150 -4.39 -14.64 -13.37
C GLU A 150 -4.32 -16.16 -13.49
N GLU A 151 -3.32 -16.70 -14.18
CA GLU A 151 -3.14 -18.14 -14.33
C GLU A 151 -2.89 -18.82 -12.97
N ARG A 152 -2.10 -18.19 -12.10
CA ARG A 152 -1.79 -18.70 -10.76
C ARG A 152 -3.04 -18.77 -9.88
N LEU A 153 -3.85 -17.72 -9.87
CA LEU A 153 -5.09 -17.69 -9.09
C LEU A 153 -6.14 -18.63 -9.68
N SER A 154 -6.22 -18.74 -11.00
CA SER A 154 -7.07 -19.74 -11.66
C SER A 154 -6.73 -21.16 -11.24
N LYS A 155 -5.43 -21.50 -11.18
CA LYS A 155 -4.99 -22.81 -10.64
C LYS A 155 -5.30 -22.96 -9.16
N PHE A 156 -5.03 -21.94 -8.36
CA PHE A 156 -5.27 -21.95 -6.91
C PHE A 156 -6.75 -22.18 -6.57
N TYR A 157 -7.66 -21.51 -7.27
CA TYR A 157 -9.11 -21.66 -7.04
C TYR A 157 -9.73 -22.87 -7.75
N GLY A 158 -9.03 -23.48 -8.72
CA GLY A 158 -9.46 -24.70 -9.40
C GLY A 158 -9.01 -26.01 -8.71
N GLN A 159 -8.17 -25.92 -7.68
CA GLN A 159 -7.67 -27.08 -6.92
C GLN A 159 -8.54 -27.35 -5.69
N ASP A 160 -8.65 -28.63 -5.31
CA ASP A 160 -9.35 -29.05 -4.08
C ASP A 160 -8.58 -28.59 -2.83
N GLU A 161 -7.25 -28.69 -2.86
CA GLU A 161 -6.36 -28.15 -1.83
C GLU A 161 -5.80 -26.80 -2.28
N LYS A 162 -6.08 -25.76 -1.50
CA LYS A 162 -5.70 -24.38 -1.81
C LYS A 162 -4.28 -24.14 -1.33
N HIS A 163 -3.30 -24.24 -2.22
CA HIS A 163 -1.92 -23.87 -1.91
C HIS A 163 -1.17 -23.38 -3.15
N PHE A 164 -0.25 -22.44 -2.97
CA PHE A 164 0.68 -22.09 -4.05
C PHE A 164 1.77 -23.14 -4.19
N THR A 165 2.17 -23.46 -5.43
CA THR A 165 3.26 -24.41 -5.71
C THR A 165 4.52 -23.68 -6.18
N PRO A 166 5.72 -24.09 -5.74
CA PRO A 166 6.01 -25.15 -4.76
C PRO A 166 5.67 -24.72 -3.33
N VAL A 167 5.17 -25.67 -2.53
CA VAL A 167 4.97 -25.47 -1.09
C VAL A 167 6.34 -25.29 -0.45
N VAL A 168 6.70 -24.06 -0.13
CA VAL A 168 7.82 -23.82 0.80
C VAL A 168 7.36 -24.36 2.14
N GLU A 169 8.19 -25.19 2.78
CA GLU A 169 7.91 -25.79 4.08
C GLU A 169 7.32 -24.73 5.01
N SER A 170 6.07 -24.94 5.44
CA SER A 170 5.40 -24.02 6.31
C SER A 170 6.25 -23.90 7.57
N VAL A 171 6.66 -22.67 7.90
CA VAL A 171 7.22 -22.41 9.21
C VAL A 171 6.09 -22.69 10.19
N ILE A 172 6.14 -23.85 10.85
CA ILE A 172 5.22 -24.18 11.93
C ILE A 172 5.47 -23.12 13.00
N VAL A 173 4.55 -22.16 13.11
CA VAL A 173 4.57 -21.18 14.20
C VAL A 173 4.43 -21.99 15.49
N ASP A 174 5.38 -21.85 16.41
CA ASP A 174 5.34 -22.58 17.68
C ASP A 174 4.07 -22.16 18.45
N ASN A 175 3.27 -23.13 18.88
CA ASN A 175 2.04 -22.89 19.66
C ASN A 175 2.30 -22.02 20.91
N ASN A 176 3.53 -22.03 21.45
CA ASN A 176 3.92 -21.15 22.56
C ASN A 176 3.93 -19.66 22.17
N GLU A 177 4.27 -19.34 20.92
CA GLU A 177 4.26 -17.97 20.41
C GLU A 177 2.83 -17.45 20.27
N GLU A 178 1.87 -18.29 19.86
CA GLU A 178 0.47 -17.91 19.76
C GLU A 178 -0.14 -17.53 21.13
N GLU A 179 0.16 -18.29 22.19
CA GLU A 179 -0.29 -17.97 23.54
C GLU A 179 0.33 -16.68 24.05
N ALA A 180 1.63 -16.48 23.83
CA ALA A 180 2.33 -15.24 24.20
C ALA A 180 1.72 -14.02 23.49
N VAL A 181 1.46 -14.13 22.19
CA VAL A 181 0.81 -13.10 21.37
C VAL A 181 -0.60 -12.81 21.90
N ARG A 182 -1.37 -13.83 22.27
CA ARG A 182 -2.72 -13.65 22.84
C ARG A 182 -2.70 -12.93 24.19
N VAL A 183 -1.74 -13.26 25.06
CA VAL A 183 -1.58 -12.58 26.35
C VAL A 183 -1.17 -11.13 26.13
N PHE A 184 -0.25 -10.88 25.19
CA PHE A 184 0.17 -9.55 24.80
C PHE A 184 -0.99 -8.68 24.31
N TYR A 185 -1.81 -9.17 23.37
CA TYR A 185 -2.99 -8.44 22.89
C TYR A 185 -4.01 -8.13 23.99
N LYS A 186 -4.21 -9.06 24.95
CA LYS A 186 -5.09 -8.78 26.11
C LYS A 186 -4.52 -7.67 26.99
N PHE A 187 -3.21 -7.69 27.24
CA PHE A 187 -2.55 -6.64 28.01
C PHE A 187 -2.66 -5.28 27.31
N GLU A 188 -2.42 -5.23 26.01
CA GLU A 188 -2.58 -4.02 25.21
C GLU A 188 -4.01 -3.49 25.27
N LEU A 189 -5.02 -4.36 25.10
CA LEU A 189 -6.42 -3.96 25.19
C LEU A 189 -6.74 -3.32 26.54
N VAL A 190 -6.32 -3.94 27.63
CA VAL A 190 -6.52 -3.40 28.99
C VAL A 190 -5.78 -2.08 29.17
N PHE A 191 -4.53 -2.00 28.73
CA PHE A 191 -3.74 -0.77 28.78
C PHE A 191 -4.42 0.37 28.01
N TRP A 192 -4.89 0.12 26.79
CA TRP A 192 -5.55 1.13 25.97
C TRP A 192 -6.89 1.58 26.55
N VAL A 193 -7.68 0.67 27.13
CA VAL A 193 -8.94 1.02 27.81
C VAL A 193 -8.69 1.88 29.04
N LEU A 194 -7.71 1.51 29.88
CA LEU A 194 -7.35 2.24 31.09
C LEU A 194 -6.75 3.62 30.76
N SER A 195 -5.82 3.66 29.80
CA SER A 195 -5.19 4.90 29.33
C SER A 195 -6.22 5.86 28.76
N SER A 196 -7.12 5.38 27.88
CA SER A 196 -8.17 6.21 27.29
C SER A 196 -9.15 6.73 28.35
N SER A 197 -9.54 5.87 29.30
CA SER A 197 -10.41 6.25 30.42
C SER A 197 -9.74 7.30 31.32
N CYS A 198 -8.45 7.14 31.61
CA CYS A 198 -7.65 8.10 32.35
C CYS A 198 -7.61 9.46 31.64
N VAL A 199 -7.35 9.48 30.32
CA VAL A 199 -7.37 10.71 29.52
C VAL A 199 -8.74 11.39 29.56
N CYS A 200 -9.83 10.63 29.41
CA CYS A 200 -11.19 11.17 29.53
C CYS A 200 -11.47 11.79 30.90
N LEU A 201 -11.03 11.14 31.98
CA LEU A 201 -11.17 11.66 33.34
C LEU A 201 -10.34 12.93 33.56
N LEU A 202 -9.10 12.97 33.06
CA LEU A 202 -8.24 14.15 33.14
C LEU A 202 -8.81 15.34 32.36
N LEU A 203 -9.37 15.08 31.17
CA LEU A 203 -10.09 16.09 30.39
C LEU A 203 -11.34 16.57 31.12
N ALA A 204 -12.07 15.69 31.81
CA ALA A 204 -13.22 16.08 32.63
C ALA A 204 -12.82 16.88 33.88
N ALA A 205 -11.67 16.59 34.50
CA ALA A 205 -11.23 17.26 35.71
C ALA A 205 -10.55 18.63 35.47
N SER A 206 -9.81 18.77 34.37
CA SER A 206 -8.98 19.95 34.11
C SER A 206 -9.46 20.77 32.90
N SER A 207 -9.78 22.04 33.13
CA SER A 207 -10.09 22.99 32.06
C SER A 207 -8.88 23.31 31.18
N VAL A 208 -7.66 23.29 31.75
CA VAL A 208 -6.41 23.56 31.02
C VAL A 208 -6.18 22.52 29.93
N LEU A 209 -6.35 21.23 30.23
CA LEU A 209 -6.19 20.17 29.22
C LEU A 209 -7.20 20.30 28.08
N ARG A 210 -8.44 20.73 28.35
CA ARG A 210 -9.44 20.99 27.30
C ARG A 210 -9.01 22.10 26.37
N TRP A 211 -8.49 23.20 26.92
CA TRP A 211 -7.98 24.31 26.12
C TRP A 211 -6.74 23.93 25.31
N CYS A 212 -5.82 23.14 25.88
CA CYS A 212 -4.69 22.59 25.13
C CYS A 212 -5.16 21.70 23.97
N LEU A 213 -6.11 20.79 24.22
CA LEU A 213 -6.67 19.93 23.18
C LEU A 213 -7.36 20.73 22.07
N LEU A 214 -8.13 21.75 22.42
CA LEU A 214 -8.72 22.68 21.45
C LEU A 214 -7.65 23.42 20.64
N PHE A 215 -6.61 23.93 21.29
CA PHE A 215 -5.51 24.61 20.62
C PHE A 215 -4.80 23.68 19.62
N PHE A 216 -4.37 22.49 20.04
CA PHE A 216 -3.75 21.52 19.13
C PHE A 216 -4.70 21.07 18.03
N GLY A 217 -5.99 20.91 18.32
CA GLY A 217 -7.02 20.61 17.33
C GLY A 217 -7.16 21.71 16.28
N ILE A 218 -7.15 22.98 16.68
CA ILE A 218 -7.16 24.13 15.76
C ILE A 218 -5.89 24.15 14.92
N VAL A 219 -4.71 23.98 15.54
CA VAL A 219 -3.43 23.92 14.81
C VAL A 219 -3.46 22.81 13.76
N PHE A 220 -3.91 21.60 14.13
CA PHE A 220 -4.01 20.48 13.21
C PHE A 220 -5.03 20.72 12.09
N PHE A 221 -6.16 21.34 12.41
CA PHE A 221 -7.17 21.71 11.42
C PHE A 221 -6.62 22.74 10.42
N VAL A 222 -5.94 23.78 10.91
CA VAL A 222 -5.28 24.78 10.06
C VAL A 222 -4.21 24.13 9.19
N LEU A 223 -3.35 23.27 9.75
CA LEU A 223 -2.37 22.51 8.99
C LEU A 223 -3.03 21.68 7.88
N THR A 224 -4.16 21.05 8.17
CA THR A 224 -4.92 20.28 7.18
C THR A 224 -5.44 21.15 6.04
N LEU A 225 -5.92 22.37 6.34
CA LEU A 225 -6.33 23.33 5.31
C LEU A 225 -5.16 23.82 4.44
N CYS A 226 -3.94 23.80 4.98
CA CYS A 226 -2.71 24.15 4.28
C CYS A 226 -2.06 22.97 3.53
N GLY A 227 -2.79 21.86 3.29
CA GLY A 227 -2.25 20.69 2.58
C GLY A 227 -1.65 19.60 3.49
N GLY A 228 -1.68 19.82 4.81
CA GLY A 228 -1.09 18.92 5.79
C GLY A 228 0.42 19.08 5.95
N THR A 229 0.99 18.34 6.89
CA THR A 229 2.43 18.38 7.18
C THR A 229 3.28 17.85 6.03
N ASP A 230 2.78 16.87 5.28
CA ASP A 230 3.48 16.27 4.13
C ASP A 230 3.76 17.29 3.01
N GLU A 231 2.77 18.11 2.63
CA GLU A 231 2.95 19.11 1.56
C GLU A 231 3.89 20.24 1.99
N ILE A 232 3.76 20.70 3.24
CA ILE A 232 4.68 21.69 3.83
C ILE A 232 6.12 21.16 3.83
N PHE A 233 6.31 19.90 4.21
CA PHE A 233 7.62 19.26 4.26
C PHE A 233 8.24 19.10 2.87
N LEU A 234 7.46 18.65 1.88
CA LEU A 234 7.92 18.54 0.49
C LEU A 234 8.28 19.89 -0.12
N ASN A 235 7.49 20.94 0.16
CA ASN A 235 7.79 22.30 -0.29
C ASN A 235 9.05 22.86 0.37
N ALA A 236 9.28 22.56 1.65
CA ALA A 236 10.50 22.99 2.35
C ALA A 236 11.78 22.37 1.79
N GLN A 237 11.70 21.15 1.24
CA GLN A 237 12.86 20.46 0.65
C GLN A 237 13.05 20.71 -0.84
N THR A 238 12.02 21.16 -1.55
CA THR A 238 12.09 21.49 -2.97
C THR A 238 12.38 22.98 -3.24
N ALA A 239 12.47 23.80 -2.19
CA ALA A 239 12.90 25.19 -2.30
C ALA A 239 14.35 25.27 -2.82
N PRO A 240 14.64 26.06 -3.87
CA PRO A 240 16.01 26.26 -4.33
C PRO A 240 16.85 26.91 -3.23
N LEU A 241 18.08 26.44 -3.07
CA LEU A 241 19.12 27.01 -2.19
C LEU A 241 19.62 28.39 -2.67
N ASP A 242 18.75 29.25 -3.22
CA ASP A 242 19.12 30.56 -3.75
C ASP A 242 18.53 31.67 -2.87
N ALA A 243 19.09 31.87 -1.67
CA ALA A 243 18.95 33.12 -0.91
C ALA A 243 19.91 33.21 0.29
N SER A 244 21.18 32.82 0.16
CA SER A 244 22.20 33.26 1.14
C SER A 244 23.63 33.12 0.60
N GLU A 245 23.96 33.82 -0.47
CA GLU A 245 25.35 34.24 -0.77
C GLU A 245 25.30 35.32 -1.85
N SER A 246 25.05 36.56 -1.41
CA SER A 246 25.36 37.79 -2.14
C SER A 246 25.80 38.86 -1.15
#